data_AF-K1ZBW9-F1
#
_entry.id   AF-K1ZBW9-F1
#
_cell.length_a   1.000
_cell.length_b   1.000
_cell.length_c   1.000
_cell.angle_alpha   90.00
_cell.angle_beta   90.00
_cell.angle_gamma   90.00
#
_symmetry.space_group_name_H-M   'P 1'
#
loop_
_entity.id
_entity.type
_entity.pdbx_description
1 polymer ?
#
loop_
_entity_poly.entity_id
_entity_poly.type
_entity_poly.pdbx_seq_one_letter_code
_entity_poly.pdbx_strand_id
1 'polypeptide(L)'
;MLRLRLPNKGEKVLFPELKGAAIIREVHTYGQVKGIDDDAIGEKSQHRGLGKRLMSEAEEIAGKRGYKKLAVISAIGTRDYYRKLGYDLEGEYMVKALV
;
A
#
# COMPACT_ATOMS: atom_id res chain seq x y z
N MET A 1 2.29 -11.19 -1.54
CA MET A 1 0.82 -11.21 -1.71
C MET A 1 0.24 -9.90 -1.20
N LEU A 2 -0.76 -9.32 -1.88
CA LEU A 2 -1.46 -8.10 -1.44
C LEU A 2 -2.96 -8.35 -1.51
N ARG A 3 -3.72 -7.85 -0.52
CA ARG A 3 -5.20 -7.95 -0.51
C ARG A 3 -5.83 -6.58 -0.67
N LEU A 4 -6.34 -6.32 -1.87
CA LEU A 4 -7.08 -5.11 -2.22
C LEU A 4 -8.58 -5.34 -2.05
N ARG A 5 -9.26 -4.41 -1.36
CA ARG A 5 -10.72 -4.33 -1.26
C ARG A 5 -11.19 -3.08 -2.00
N LEU A 6 -12.25 -3.26 -2.79
CA LEU A 6 -12.91 -2.20 -3.55
C LEU A 6 -14.34 -2.03 -2.99
N PRO A 7 -14.58 -1.08 -2.06
CA PRO A 7 -15.92 -0.83 -1.51
C PRO A 7 -16.94 -0.39 -2.56
N ASN A 8 -18.18 -0.86 -2.49
CA ASN A 8 -19.21 -0.51 -3.47
C ASN A 8 -19.60 0.98 -3.39
N LYS A 9 -20.09 1.55 -4.49
CA LYS A 9 -20.62 2.93 -4.50
C LYS A 9 -21.77 3.04 -3.50
N GLY A 10 -21.68 4.01 -2.59
CA GLY A 10 -22.70 4.24 -1.55
C GLY A 10 -22.59 3.34 -0.33
N GLU A 11 -21.59 2.46 -0.26
CA GLU A 11 -21.31 1.68 0.94
C GLU A 11 -20.93 2.62 2.10
N LYS A 12 -21.55 2.41 3.27
CA LYS A 12 -21.23 3.19 4.47
C LYS A 12 -19.81 2.85 4.92
N VAL A 13 -18.95 3.85 4.90
CA VAL A 13 -17.61 3.74 5.48
C VAL A 13 -17.67 4.07 6.98
N LEU A 14 -16.93 3.30 7.78
CA LEU A 14 -16.89 3.47 9.24
C LEU A 14 -16.05 4.68 9.67
N PHE A 15 -15.02 5.00 8.87
CA PHE A 15 -14.06 6.06 9.18
C PHE A 15 -14.02 7.12 8.07
N PRO A 16 -13.93 8.42 8.40
CA PRO A 16 -13.90 9.51 7.42
C PRO A 16 -12.78 9.37 6.37
N GLU A 17 -11.60 8.91 6.79
CA GLU A 17 -10.43 8.72 5.93
C GLU A 17 -10.63 7.63 4.87
N LEU A 18 -11.61 6.74 5.04
CA LEU A 18 -11.92 5.69 4.04
C LEU A 18 -12.93 6.14 2.98
N LYS A 19 -13.49 7.35 3.10
CA LYS A 19 -14.50 7.83 2.15
C LYS A 19 -13.91 7.96 0.75
N GLY A 20 -14.49 7.21 -0.19
CA GLY A 20 -14.04 7.21 -1.59
C GLY A 20 -12.69 6.53 -1.81
N ALA A 21 -12.21 5.76 -0.84
CA ALA A 21 -10.94 5.05 -0.90
C ALA A 21 -11.11 3.57 -1.28
N ALA A 22 -10.19 3.04 -2.07
CA ALA A 22 -9.90 1.62 -2.08
C ALA A 22 -9.04 1.27 -0.86
N ILE A 23 -9.09 0.02 -0.39
CA ILE A 23 -8.46 -0.36 0.88
C ILE A 23 -7.53 -1.55 0.67
N ILE A 24 -6.24 -1.35 0.96
CA ILE A 24 -5.29 -2.44 1.11
C ILE A 24 -5.38 -2.94 2.55
N ARG A 25 -5.86 -4.18 2.71
CA ARG A 25 -6.04 -4.80 4.03
C ARG A 25 -4.81 -5.53 4.53
N GLU A 26 -3.93 -5.93 3.61
CA GLU A 26 -2.77 -6.76 3.93
C GLU A 26 -1.73 -6.65 2.82
N VAL A 27 -0.46 -6.51 3.22
CA VAL A 27 0.69 -6.56 2.32
C VAL A 27 1.72 -7.54 2.88
N HIS A 28 1.77 -8.73 2.29
CA HIS A 28 2.74 -9.76 2.60
C HIS A 28 3.89 -9.71 1.59
N THR A 29 4.79 -8.75 1.80
CA THR A 29 6.05 -8.61 1.04
C THR A 29 7.24 -8.44 1.99
N TYR A 30 6.98 -8.30 3.29
CA TYR A 30 7.96 -7.92 4.31
C TYR A 30 8.87 -9.05 4.79
N GLY A 31 8.71 -10.28 4.30
CA GLY A 31 9.62 -11.40 4.62
C GLY A 31 11.05 -11.24 4.10
N GLN A 32 11.31 -10.26 3.20
CA GLN A 32 12.63 -10.02 2.60
C GLN A 32 13.19 -8.62 2.87
N VAL A 33 12.53 -7.83 3.72
CA VAL A 33 12.92 -6.44 4.00
C VAL A 33 13.81 -6.31 5.24
N LYS A 34 14.39 -7.43 5.72
CA LYS A 34 15.51 -7.41 6.67
C LYS A 34 16.80 -7.61 5.89
N GLY A 35 17.40 -6.49 5.52
CA GLY A 35 18.64 -6.39 4.73
C GLY A 35 18.89 -4.93 4.35
N ILE A 36 18.84 -4.07 5.37
CA ILE A 36 19.62 -2.83 5.39
C ILE A 36 21.06 -3.33 5.54
N ASP A 37 21.92 -2.93 4.60
CA ASP A 37 23.31 -3.38 4.41
C ASP A 37 23.47 -4.82 3.92
N ASP A 38 23.91 -4.97 2.67
CA ASP A 38 24.99 -5.89 2.28
C ASP A 38 25.19 -5.84 0.77
N ASP A 39 26.37 -5.33 0.41
CA ASP A 39 27.03 -5.39 -0.89
C ASP A 39 27.39 -6.83 -1.29
N ALA A 40 26.41 -7.73 -1.39
CA ALA A 40 26.63 -9.12 -1.78
C ALA A 40 26.10 -9.42 -3.18
N ILE A 41 27.08 -9.43 -4.10
CA ILE A 41 27.12 -9.98 -5.45
C ILE A 41 26.35 -11.31 -5.57
N GLY A 42 25.49 -11.43 -6.60
CA GLY A 42 24.94 -12.70 -7.09
C GLY A 42 23.58 -13.10 -6.50
N GLU A 43 22.58 -13.32 -7.36
CA GLU A 43 21.30 -14.01 -7.09
C GLU A 43 20.23 -13.34 -6.18
N LYS A 44 20.53 -12.31 -5.38
CA LYS A 44 19.52 -11.67 -4.47
C LYS A 44 18.66 -10.55 -5.08
N SER A 45 18.71 -10.33 -6.40
CA SER A 45 18.09 -9.16 -7.06
C SER A 45 16.60 -9.30 -7.39
N GLN A 46 16.05 -10.53 -7.40
CA GLN A 46 14.68 -10.79 -7.88
C GLN A 46 13.55 -10.32 -6.94
N HIS A 47 13.89 -9.75 -5.79
CA HIS A 47 12.95 -9.59 -4.67
C HIS A 47 12.88 -8.20 -4.04
N ARG A 48 13.81 -7.29 -4.36
CA ARG A 48 13.80 -5.91 -3.83
C ARG A 48 12.70 -5.01 -4.41
N GLY A 49 11.96 -5.44 -5.43
CA GLY A 49 10.97 -4.62 -6.12
C GLY A 49 9.52 -5.09 -6.02
N LEU A 50 9.25 -6.31 -5.54
CA LEU A 50 7.91 -6.91 -5.64
C LEU A 50 6.87 -6.15 -4.83
N GLY A 51 7.21 -5.69 -3.62
CA GLY A 51 6.29 -4.89 -2.81
C GLY A 51 5.92 -3.58 -3.46
N LYS A 52 6.90 -2.85 -4.01
CA LYS A 52 6.65 -1.60 -4.73
C LYS A 52 5.78 -1.82 -5.97
N ARG A 53 6.03 -2.91 -6.72
CA ARG A 53 5.21 -3.29 -7.89
C ARG A 53 3.77 -3.62 -7.52
N LEU A 54 3.55 -4.39 -6.45
CA LEU A 54 2.21 -4.72 -5.96
C LEU A 54 1.45 -3.47 -5.50
N MET A 55 2.12 -2.53 -4.84
CA MET A 55 1.52 -1.25 -4.46
C MET A 55 1.13 -0.43 -5.70
N SER A 56 2.02 -0.34 -6.69
CA SER A 56 1.75 0.35 -7.96
C SER A 56 0.56 -0.24 -8.71
N GLU A 57 0.48 -1.57 -8.79
CA GLU A 57 -0.65 -2.27 -9.42
C GLU A 57 -1.96 -2.00 -8.67
N ALA A 58 -1.93 -1.98 -7.34
CA ALA A 58 -3.10 -1.67 -6.53
C ALA A 58 -3.58 -0.22 -6.73
N GLU A 59 -2.66 0.73 -6.84
CA GLU A 59 -2.95 2.13 -7.19
C GLU A 59 -3.61 2.23 -8.56
N GLU A 60 -3.08 1.53 -9.58
CA GLU A 60 -3.63 1.52 -10.93
C GLU A 60 -5.04 0.90 -10.99
N ILE A 61 -5.25 -0.26 -10.35
CA ILE A 61 -6.56 -0.92 -10.28
C ILE A 61 -7.58 -0.01 -9.59
N ALA A 62 -7.20 0.63 -8.49
CA ALA A 62 -8.08 1.54 -7.76
C ALA A 62 -8.44 2.78 -8.59
N GLY A 63 -7.47 3.39 -9.26
CA GLY A 63 -7.68 4.54 -10.15
C GLY A 63 -8.63 4.20 -11.30
N LYS A 64 -8.39 3.08 -12.00
CA LYS A 64 -9.26 2.59 -13.09
C LYS A 64 -10.70 2.30 -12.65
N ARG A 65 -10.91 2.00 -11.37
CA ARG A 65 -12.24 1.75 -10.78
C ARG A 65 -12.92 3.01 -10.25
N GLY A 66 -12.26 4.18 -10.35
CA GLY A 66 -12.81 5.49 -9.98
C GLY A 66 -12.67 5.83 -8.49
N TYR A 67 -11.76 5.18 -7.76
CA TYR A 67 -11.43 5.60 -6.40
C TYR A 67 -10.50 6.81 -6.43
N LYS A 68 -10.70 7.74 -5.47
CA LYS A 68 -9.93 8.99 -5.40
C LYS A 68 -8.64 8.87 -4.61
N LYS A 69 -8.54 7.83 -3.79
CA LYS A 69 -7.39 7.57 -2.92
C LYS A 69 -7.29 6.09 -2.58
N LEU A 70 -6.12 5.67 -2.14
CA LEU A 70 -5.83 4.34 -1.64
C LEU A 70 -5.44 4.42 -0.17
N ALA A 71 -6.12 3.66 0.68
CA ALA A 71 -5.86 3.58 2.11
C ALA A 71 -5.25 2.22 2.48
N VAL A 72 -4.22 2.22 3.32
CA VAL A 72 -3.49 1.02 3.72
C VAL A 72 -3.58 0.84 5.23
N ILE A 73 -3.99 -0.36 5.65
CA ILE A 73 -3.84 -0.78 7.04
C ILE A 73 -2.36 -1.06 7.29
N SER A 74 -1.73 -0.29 8.18
CA SER A 74 -0.30 -0.42 8.48
C SER A 74 -0.05 -0.44 9.99
N ALA A 75 0.84 -1.33 10.43
CA ALA A 75 1.39 -1.26 11.78
C ALA A 75 2.26 0.00 11.92
N ILE A 76 2.35 0.55 13.13
CA ILE A 76 3.09 1.80 13.40
C ILE A 76 4.53 1.72 12.87
N GLY A 77 5.22 0.60 13.09
CA GLY A 77 6.61 0.37 12.64
C GLY A 77 6.80 0.22 11.13
N THR A 78 5.72 0.13 10.33
CA THR A 78 5.82 0.02 8.86
C THR A 78 5.44 1.29 8.13
N ARG A 79 5.00 2.35 8.84
CA ARG A 79 4.54 3.61 8.23
C ARG A 79 5.62 4.30 7.38
N ASP A 80 6.88 4.26 7.80
CA ASP A 80 8.00 4.87 7.04
C ASP A 80 8.20 4.24 5.67
N TYR A 81 7.89 2.95 5.50
CA TYR A 81 7.90 2.33 4.19
C TYR A 81 6.89 2.99 3.26
N TYR A 82 5.66 3.21 3.73
CA TYR A 82 4.60 3.83 2.94
C TYR A 82 4.86 5.31 2.68
N ARG A 83 5.47 6.04 3.63
CA ARG A 83 5.92 7.42 3.41
C ARG A 83 6.88 7.54 2.23
N LYS A 84 7.83 6.61 2.10
CA LYS A 84 8.74 6.54 0.94
C LYS A 84 8.03 6.27 -0.39
N LEU A 85 6.79 5.79 -0.35
CA LEU A 85 5.93 5.56 -1.52
C LEU A 85 4.94 6.71 -1.79
N GLY A 86 5.02 7.79 -1.00
CA GLY A 86 4.16 8.98 -1.13
C GLY A 86 2.81 8.85 -0.42
N TYR A 87 2.72 8.01 0.62
CA TYR A 87 1.54 7.94 1.48
C TYR A 87 1.75 8.80 2.73
N ASP A 88 0.67 9.42 3.19
CA ASP A 88 0.62 10.20 4.41
C ASP A 88 -0.29 9.54 5.44
N LEU A 89 -0.10 9.85 6.72
CA LEU A 89 -0.95 9.31 7.78
C LEU A 89 -2.25 10.12 7.87
N GLU A 90 -3.39 9.48 7.62
CA GLU A 90 -4.74 10.02 7.88
C GLU A 90 -5.46 9.09 8.85
N GLY A 91 -5.72 9.55 10.07
CA GLY A 91 -6.29 8.72 11.13
C GLY A 91 -5.41 7.52 11.45
N GLU A 92 -5.94 6.31 11.29
CA GLU A 92 -5.18 5.07 11.51
C GLU A 92 -4.56 4.47 10.24
N TYR A 93 -4.77 5.11 9.08
CA TYR A 93 -4.41 4.57 7.77
C TYR A 93 -3.29 5.37 7.10
N MET A 94 -2.48 4.68 6.31
CA MET A 94 -1.60 5.35 5.35
C MET A 94 -2.38 5.58 4.06
N VAL A 95 -2.53 6.83 3.65
CA VAL A 95 -3.40 7.23 2.54
C VAL A 95 -2.58 7.95 1.46
N LYS A 96 -2.90 7.66 0.20
CA LYS A 96 -2.34 8.35 -0.97
C LYS A 96 -3.46 8.70 -1.94
N ALA A 97 -3.50 9.96 -2.38
CA ALA A 97 -4.41 10.39 -3.43
C ALA A 97 -4.04 9.72 -4.76
N LEU A 98 -5.06 9.29 -5.51
CA LEU A 98 -4.91 8.73 -6.85
C LEU A 98 -5.26 9.83 -7.86
N VAL A 99 -4.42 9.97 -8.89
CA VAL A 99 -4.60 10.93 -9.99
C VAL A 99 -5.45 10.30 -11.08
#